data_AF-A0A522VBW9-F1
#
_entry.id   AF-A0A522VBW9-F1
#
_cell.length_a   1.000
_cell.length_b   1.000
_cell.length_c   1.000
_cell.angle_alpha   90.00
_cell.angle_beta   90.00
_cell.angle_gamma   90.00
#
_symmetry.space_group_name_H-M   'P 1'
#
loop_
_entity.id
_entity.type
_entity.pdbx_description
1 polymer ?
#
loop_
_entity_poly.entity_id
_entity_poly.type
_entity_poly.pdbx_seq_one_letter_code
_entity_poly.pdbx_strand_id
1 'polypeptide(L)' 'MMTNLNPLKYCYHGQHSKPRSSFRTLPGGNRKREVCAECYDKIMTDRRLKRLALSGGELPK' A
#
# COMPACT_ATOMS: atom_id res chain seq x y z
N MET A 1 3.59 -13.65 30.54
CA MET A 1 4.36 -13.24 29.35
C MET A 1 3.42 -12.52 28.42
N MET A 2 3.59 -11.21 28.19
CA MET A 2 2.82 -10.50 27.17
C MET A 2 3.41 -10.83 25.81
N THR A 3 2.84 -11.85 25.16
CA THR A 3 3.09 -12.15 23.76
C THR A 3 2.66 -10.93 22.95
N ASN A 4 3.62 -10.32 22.25
CA ASN A 4 3.32 -9.21 21.35
C ASN A 4 2.46 -9.75 20.20
N LEU A 5 1.14 -9.58 20.30
CA LEU A 5 0.15 -10.13 19.38
C LEU A 5 0.22 -9.52 17.96
N ASN A 6 1.06 -8.51 17.74
CA ASN A 6 1.25 -7.90 16.42
C ASN A 6 2.66 -7.33 16.25
N PRO A 7 3.65 -8.17 15.90
CA PRO A 7 5.00 -7.70 15.65
C PRO A 7 5.01 -6.65 14.54
N LEU A 8 5.85 -5.63 14.71
CA LEU A 8 6.05 -4.60 13.69
C LEU A 8 6.75 -5.19 12.47
N LYS A 9 6.27 -4.85 11.28
CA LYS A 9 6.90 -5.16 10.00
C LYS A 9 7.33 -3.86 9.34
N TYR A 10 8.51 -3.86 8.74
CA TYR A 10 9.04 -2.70 8.04
C TYR A 10 8.40 -2.58 6.65
N CYS A 11 7.80 -1.43 6.37
CA CYS A 11 7.28 -1.07 5.05
C CYS A 11 8.33 -0.22 4.31
N TYR A 12 9.02 -0.84 3.37
CA TYR A 12 10.07 -0.17 2.57
C TYR A 12 9.52 1.02 1.76
N HIS A 13 8.26 0.94 1.32
CA HIS A 13 7.64 1.96 0.47
C HIS A 13 7.40 3.29 1.19
N GLY A 14 7.24 3.26 2.51
CA GLY A 14 7.05 4.45 3.35
C GLY A 14 8.18 4.67 4.36
N GLN A 15 9.26 3.88 4.29
CA GLN A 15 10.41 3.95 5.19
C GLN A 15 10.05 3.96 6.70
N HIS A 16 9.12 3.09 7.09
CA HIS A 16 8.54 3.08 8.45
C HIS A 16 8.06 1.68 8.86
N SER A 17 7.92 1.46 10.17
CA SER A 17 7.44 0.20 10.75
C SER A 17 5.98 0.33 11.19
N LYS A 18 5.15 -0.66 10.84
CA LYS A 18 3.73 -0.73 11.23
C LYS A 18 3.37 -2.14 11.73
N PRO A 19 2.29 -2.29 12.50
CA PRO A 19 1.80 -3.61 12.91
C PRO A 19 1.60 -4.50 11.68
N ARG A 20 2.04 -5.77 11.76
CA ARG A 20 1.88 -6.72 10.65
C ARG A 20 0.42 -6.89 10.22
N SER A 21 -0.54 -6.80 11.15
CA SER A 21 -1.97 -6.79 10.85
C SER A 21 -2.42 -5.66 9.92
N SER A 22 -1.67 -4.57 9.84
CA SER A 22 -1.98 -3.43 8.96
C SER A 22 -1.41 -3.59 7.55
N PHE A 23 -0.73 -4.69 7.21
CA PHE A 23 -0.17 -4.91 5.87
C PHE A 23 -1.21 -5.48 4.91
N ARG A 24 -1.17 -5.00 3.65
CA ARG A 24 -2.04 -5.40 2.55
C ARG A 24 -1.20 -5.82 1.34
N THR A 25 -1.69 -6.80 0.59
CA THR A 25 -1.04 -7.26 -0.65
C THR A 25 -1.44 -6.37 -1.81
N LEU A 26 -0.47 -5.84 -2.55
CA LEU A 26 -0.70 -5.05 -3.76
C LEU A 26 -1.17 -5.96 -4.91
N PRO A 27 -2.33 -5.66 -5.53
CA PRO A 27 -2.80 -6.41 -6.69
C PRO A 27 -1.97 -6.10 -7.94
N GLY A 28 -1.93 -7.03 -8.91
CA GLY A 28 -1.41 -6.79 -10.27
C GLY A 28 0.12 -6.75 -10.43
N GLY A 29 0.89 -7.24 -9.45
CA GLY A 29 2.33 -7.45 -9.63
C GLY A 29 2.67 -8.90 -9.96
N ASN A 30 3.70 -9.15 -10.77
CA ASN A 30 4.24 -10.49 -11.03
C ASN A 30 4.77 -11.19 -9.75
N ARG A 31 4.97 -10.44 -8.67
CA ARG A 31 5.35 -10.96 -7.34
C ARG A 31 4.40 -10.39 -6.30
N LYS A 32 4.05 -11.21 -5.29
CA LYS A 32 3.34 -10.75 -4.08
C LYS A 32 4.18 -9.68 -3.39
N ARG A 33 3.70 -8.44 -3.41
CA ARG A 33 4.26 -7.31 -2.65
C ARG A 33 3.28 -6.93 -1.56
N GLU A 34 3.75 -6.89 -0.32
CA GLU A 34 2.95 -6.42 0.82
C GLU A 34 3.46 -5.05 1.28
N VAL A 35 2.54 -4.13 1.56
CA VAL A 35 2.83 -2.79 2.10
C VAL A 35 1.86 -2.48 3.23
N CYS A 36 2.17 -1.52 4.11
CA CYS A 36 1.22 -1.06 5.11
C CYS A 36 -0.03 -0.43 4.46
N ALA A 37 -1.15 -0.39 5.19
CA ALA A 37 -2.42 0.12 4.70
C ALA A 37 -2.33 1.56 4.13
N GLU A 38 -1.58 2.44 4.79
CA GLU A 38 -1.39 3.83 4.32
C GLU A 38 -0.66 3.89 2.96
N CYS A 39 0.40 3.08 2.79
CA CYS A 39 1.09 2.99 1.51
C CYS A 39 0.22 2.32 0.45
N TYR A 40 -0.59 1.32 0.83
CA TYR A 40 -1.52 0.66 -0.08
C TYR A 40 -2.50 1.68 -0.69
N ASP A 41 -3.13 2.53 0.12
CA ASP A 41 -4.10 3.51 -0.35
C ASP A 41 -3.46 4.58 -1.24
N LYS A 42 -2.24 5.04 -0.91
CA LYS A 42 -1.48 5.97 -1.77
C LYS A 42 -1.16 5.36 -3.13
N ILE A 43 -0.66 4.12 -3.16
CA ILE A 43 -0.31 3.42 -4.41
C ILE A 43 -1.55 3.17 -5.26
N MET A 44 -2.68 2.78 -4.65
CA MET A 44 -3.91 2.52 -5.39
C MET A 44 -4.52 3.82 -5.94
N THR A 45 -4.46 4.90 -5.18
CA THR A 45 -4.85 6.24 -5.65
C THR A 45 -3.99 6.68 -6.82
N ASP A 46 -2.66 6.59 -6.70
CA ASP A 46 -1.72 6.94 -7.78
C ASP A 46 -2.00 6.13 -9.06
N ARG A 47 -2.20 4.81 -8.94
CA ARG A 47 -2.58 3.93 -10.06
C ARG A 47 -3.89 4.31 -10.71
N ARG A 48 -4.86 4.80 -9.93
CA ARG A 48 -6.15 5.27 -10.44
C ARG A 48 -5.97 6.58 -11.21
N LEU A 49 -5.25 7.54 -10.63
CA LEU A 49 -4.95 8.82 -11.28
C LEU A 49 -4.17 8.61 -12.57
N LYS A 50 -3.15 7.74 -12.56
CA LYS A 50 -2.37 7.41 -13.76
C LYS A 50 -3.23 6.75 -14.84
N ARG A 51 -4.17 5.88 -14.47
CA ARG A 51 -5.12 5.29 -15.43
C ARG A 51 -6.05 6.35 -16.03
N LEU A 52 -6.58 7.26 -15.21
CA LEU A 52 -7.43 8.37 -15.69
C LEU A 52 -6.65 9.26 -16.67
N ALA A 53 -5.42 9.65 -16.31
CA ALA A 53 -4.56 10.44 -17.17
C ALA A 53 -4.25 9.75 -18.51
N LEU A 54 -4.05 8.42 -18.50
CA LEU A 54 -3.81 7.62 -19.71
C LEU A 54 -5.09 7.42 -20.55
N SER A 55 -6.26 7.37 -19.93
CA SER A 55 -7.55 7.21 -20.62
C SER A 55 -8.19 8.54 -21.05
N GLY A 56 -7.47 9.66 -20.91
CA GLY A 56 -8.00 11.00 -21.21
C GLY A 56 -9.12 11.47 -20.25
N GLY A 57 -9.27 10.82 -19.10
CA GLY A 57 -10.26 11.16 -18.08
C GLY A 57 -9.75 12.28 -17.17
N GLU A 58 -10.62 13.25 -16.90
CA GLU A 58 -10.34 14.40 -16.05
C GLU A 58 -9.93 13.96 -14.64
N LEU A 59 -8.78 14.44 -14.14
CA LEU A 59 -8.39 14.23 -12.75
C LEU A 59 -9.33 15.03 -11.85
N PRO A 60 -9.91 14.44 -10.79
CA PRO A 60 -10.68 15.22 -9.83
C PRO A 60 -9.74 16.22 -9.16
N LYS A 61 -10.10 17.51 -9.26
CA LYS A 61 -9.43 18.65 -8.63
C LYS A 61 -9.57 18.63 -7.11
#